data_AF-A0A8E2B217-F1
#
_entry.id   AF-A0A8E2B217-F1
#
_cell.length_a   1.000
_cell.length_b   1.000
_cell.length_c   1.000
_cell.angle_alpha   90.00
_cell.angle_beta   90.00
_cell.angle_gamma   90.00
#
_symmetry.space_group_name_H-M   'P 1'
#
loop_
_entity.id
_entity.type
_entity.pdbx_description
1 polymer ?
#
loop_
_entity_poly.entity_id
_entity_poly.type
_entity_poly.pdbx_seq_one_letter_code
_entity_poly.pdbx_strand_id
1 'polypeptide(L)'
;MPTTTTDPTPLLASGDGTRRRPFRCRIARIFRRDAGPSWLESYKWFILGSWLNVLLGFVPLSIAAYILDWDAAVQFALSLFALLPLSALLRTATEQLSSNLGQTMAGLLEASVSNIVEIIVGVSALLQGEYRIVQTSLLGSILFNLLVVLGCSFLAGGIKDYESNFKVTAAQTSSSLMTLACITLVIPAAYRNAFQIEHDCTRPDCDTLPGLLAISRGTAVVLLLVYIAYMIFQLKTHSSLFKLSAAGDVERPRMSPLVATSGLVLAAVITSFCADYLVASIDETATRYKVPKPFVGLILLPIAGNAGGWVTSVRMALQHKMETTIRICVGSSIQVAAFVVPLLVIIGWITRHELTLFFANFETIVLFVSVLLVNFLVQDGKSNYMEGLMLISLYLVVALAFWVS
;
A
#
# COMPACT_ATOMS: atom_id res chain seq x y z
N MET A 1 -43.88 28.51 57.16
CA MET A 1 -44.31 28.89 55.79
C MET A 1 -43.08 29.38 55.04
N PRO A 2 -42.61 28.67 54.00
CA PRO A 2 -41.46 29.04 53.20
C PRO A 2 -41.88 29.82 51.94
N THR A 3 -41.08 30.79 51.52
CA THR A 3 -41.18 31.46 50.21
C THR A 3 -39.98 31.04 49.36
N THR A 4 -40.27 30.34 48.27
CA THR A 4 -39.34 29.84 47.26
C THR A 4 -38.99 30.93 46.25
N THR A 5 -37.70 31.25 46.09
CA THR A 5 -37.17 32.06 44.99
C THR A 5 -36.62 31.13 43.90
N THR A 6 -37.26 31.14 42.74
CA THR A 6 -36.80 30.45 41.52
C THR A 6 -35.88 31.38 40.73
N ASP A 7 -34.60 31.01 40.60
CA ASP A 7 -33.68 31.61 39.63
C ASP A 7 -34.01 31.11 38.21
N PRO A 8 -34.13 31.99 37.21
CA PRO A 8 -34.22 31.58 35.82
C PRO A 8 -32.81 31.38 35.24
N THR A 9 -32.52 30.16 34.83
CA THR A 9 -31.36 29.74 34.03
C THR A 9 -31.23 30.61 32.75
N PRO A 10 -30.01 30.97 32.30
CA PRO A 10 -29.85 31.77 31.10
C PRO A 10 -30.19 30.92 29.86
N LEU A 11 -31.11 31.44 29.06
CA LEU A 11 -31.59 30.90 27.81
C LEU A 11 -30.45 30.59 26.83
N LEU A 12 -30.37 29.33 26.39
CA LEU A 12 -29.66 28.95 25.18
C LEU A 12 -30.29 29.68 23.99
N ALA A 13 -29.55 30.61 23.39
CA ALA A 13 -29.91 31.20 22.11
C ALA A 13 -29.86 30.10 21.03
N SER A 14 -31.02 29.50 20.78
CA SER A 14 -31.28 28.69 19.60
C SER A 14 -31.63 29.63 18.46
N GLY A 15 -30.80 29.64 17.42
CA GLY A 15 -31.07 30.42 16.22
C GLY A 15 -29.82 30.81 15.47
N ASP A 16 -29.17 29.86 14.81
CA ASP A 16 -28.50 30.23 13.56
C ASP A 16 -28.56 29.08 12.54
N GLY A 17 -29.13 29.41 11.39
CA GLY A 17 -29.53 28.49 10.36
C GLY A 17 -28.37 27.72 9.75
N THR A 18 -28.72 26.57 9.20
CA THR A 18 -27.91 25.67 8.37
C THR A 18 -27.42 26.32 7.07
N ARG A 19 -26.64 27.41 7.13
CA ARG A 19 -25.83 27.83 5.99
C ARG A 19 -24.62 26.89 5.90
N ARG A 20 -24.67 25.93 4.97
CA ARG A 20 -23.48 25.19 4.51
C ARG A 20 -22.45 26.22 4.03
N ARG A 21 -21.45 26.50 4.88
CA ARG A 21 -20.36 27.43 4.55
C ARG A 21 -19.58 26.90 3.32
N PRO A 22 -19.12 27.77 2.42
CA PRO A 22 -18.43 27.36 1.20
C PRO A 22 -17.14 26.60 1.51
N PHE A 23 -16.83 25.60 0.68
CA PHE A 23 -15.68 24.68 0.81
C PHE A 23 -14.34 25.41 1.05
N ARG A 24 -14.14 26.55 0.37
CA ARG A 24 -12.96 27.43 0.53
C ARG A 24 -12.74 27.94 1.95
N CYS A 25 -13.82 28.27 2.67
CA CYS A 25 -13.75 28.78 4.04
C CYS A 25 -13.37 27.66 5.04
N ARG A 26 -13.71 26.41 4.70
CA ARG A 26 -13.34 25.21 5.48
C ARG A 26 -11.86 24.86 5.25
N ILE A 27 -11.37 24.98 4.01
CA ILE A 27 -9.94 24.85 3.68
C ILE A 27 -9.10 25.95 4.33
N ALA A 28 -9.51 27.21 4.24
CA ALA A 28 -8.74 28.33 4.81
C ALA A 28 -8.52 28.19 6.33
N ARG A 29 -9.42 27.50 7.04
CA ARG A 29 -9.30 27.21 8.48
C ARG A 29 -8.36 26.03 8.79
N ILE A 30 -8.13 25.12 7.83
CA ILE A 30 -7.07 24.09 7.94
C ILE A 30 -5.69 24.76 7.93
N PHE A 31 -5.54 25.87 7.20
CA PHE A 31 -4.29 26.63 7.12
C PHE A 31 -4.08 27.63 8.27
N ARG A 32 -5.14 28.06 8.98
CA ARG A 32 -5.06 28.97 10.13
C ARG A 32 -5.40 28.24 11.42
N ARG A 33 -4.41 27.58 12.01
CA ARG A 33 -4.43 27.24 13.44
C ARG A 33 -3.04 27.47 14.02
N ASP A 34 -2.85 28.68 14.55
CA ASP A 34 -1.69 29.08 15.33
C ASP A 34 -1.75 28.40 16.71
N ALA A 35 -1.10 27.23 16.81
CA ALA A 35 -0.55 26.61 18.04
C ALA A 35 0.11 25.25 17.69
N GLY A 36 0.78 25.17 16.54
CA GLY A 36 1.59 23.99 16.17
C GLY A 36 3.05 24.17 16.59
N PRO A 37 3.82 23.08 16.76
CA PRO A 37 5.26 23.16 16.96
C PRO A 37 5.91 23.98 15.84
N SER A 38 7.05 24.63 16.13
CA SER A 38 7.72 25.48 15.16
C SER A 38 8.05 24.71 13.86
N TRP A 39 8.12 25.40 12.72
CA TRP A 39 8.33 24.75 11.41
C TRP A 39 9.63 23.94 11.38
N LEU A 40 10.68 24.45 12.02
CA LEU A 40 11.97 23.79 12.18
C LEU A 40 11.87 22.54 13.05
N GLU A 41 11.15 22.59 14.18
CA GLU A 41 10.93 21.40 15.02
C GLU A 41 10.09 20.35 14.29
N SER A 42 9.11 20.78 13.50
CA SER A 42 8.29 19.88 12.69
C SER A 42 9.11 19.13 11.65
N TYR A 43 10.01 19.81 10.92
CA TYR A 43 10.93 19.16 9.97
C TYR A 43 11.98 18.30 10.67
N LYS A 44 12.52 18.78 11.80
CA LYS A 44 13.50 18.01 12.59
C LYS A 44 12.89 16.71 13.09
N TRP A 45 11.66 16.74 13.60
CA TRP A 45 10.94 15.54 14.02
C TRP A 45 10.60 14.65 12.82
N PHE A 46 10.17 15.22 11.69
CA PHE A 46 9.87 14.45 10.49
C PHE A 46 11.09 13.67 9.96
N ILE A 47 12.25 14.31 9.91
CA ILE A 47 13.49 13.72 9.39
C ILE A 47 14.24 12.87 10.42
N LEU A 48 14.16 13.15 11.73
CA LEU A 48 14.90 12.41 12.75
C LEU A 48 14.03 11.52 13.65
N GLY A 49 12.71 11.50 13.43
CA GLY A 49 11.75 10.83 14.31
C GLY A 49 11.70 9.31 14.20
N SER A 50 12.19 8.75 13.09
CA SER A 50 12.22 7.30 12.86
C SER A 50 13.65 6.78 12.76
N TRP A 51 13.91 5.61 13.34
CA TRP A 51 15.20 4.92 13.20
C TRP A 51 15.53 4.58 11.74
N LEU A 52 14.50 4.34 10.91
CA LEU A 52 14.69 4.13 9.47
C LEU A 52 15.34 5.33 8.77
N ASN A 53 15.18 6.54 9.31
CA ASN A 53 15.68 7.75 8.67
C ASN A 53 17.22 7.84 8.66
N VAL A 54 17.92 6.99 9.43
CA VAL A 54 19.37 6.79 9.28
C VAL A 54 19.72 6.40 7.84
N LEU A 55 18.83 5.65 7.16
CA LEU A 55 18.99 5.25 5.77
C LEU A 55 18.80 6.42 4.78
N LEU A 56 18.39 7.62 5.20
CA LEU A 56 18.30 8.77 4.29
C LEU A 56 19.67 9.15 3.70
N GLY A 57 20.78 8.75 4.34
CA GLY A 57 22.12 8.87 3.77
C GLY A 57 22.30 8.14 2.44
N PHE A 58 21.47 7.13 2.14
CA PHE A 58 21.48 6.43 0.86
C PHE A 58 20.88 7.25 -0.28
N VAL A 59 20.07 8.28 -0.01
CA VAL A 59 19.48 9.14 -1.05
C VAL A 59 20.56 9.90 -1.84
N PRO A 60 21.44 10.72 -1.21
CA PRO A 60 22.51 11.38 -1.96
C PRO A 60 23.51 10.38 -2.54
N LEU A 61 23.69 9.22 -1.90
CA LEU A 61 24.59 8.18 -2.40
C LEU A 61 24.06 7.49 -3.65
N SER A 62 22.74 7.26 -3.74
CA SER A 62 22.05 6.77 -4.94
C SER A 62 22.17 7.77 -6.09
N ILE A 63 21.97 9.07 -5.81
CA ILE A 63 22.16 10.13 -6.81
C ILE A 63 23.62 10.18 -7.29
N ALA A 64 24.58 10.11 -6.37
CA ALA A 64 26.00 10.09 -6.71
C ALA A 64 26.38 8.87 -7.53
N ALA A 65 25.87 7.69 -7.18
CA ALA A 65 26.10 6.45 -7.92
C ALA A 65 25.57 6.54 -9.36
N TYR A 66 24.41 7.15 -9.55
CA TYR A 66 23.85 7.39 -10.90
C TYR A 66 24.67 8.40 -11.70
N ILE A 67 25.05 9.54 -11.11
CA ILE A 67 25.80 10.59 -11.82
C ILE A 67 27.23 10.15 -12.16
N LEU A 68 27.86 9.39 -11.27
CA LEU A 68 29.22 8.88 -11.42
C LEU A 68 29.29 7.55 -12.17
N ASP A 69 28.16 7.04 -12.67
CA ASP A 69 28.04 5.80 -13.43
C ASP A 69 28.71 4.61 -12.72
N TRP A 70 28.36 4.43 -11.44
CA TRP A 70 28.85 3.31 -10.64
C TRP A 70 28.25 1.99 -11.12
N ASP A 71 28.82 0.87 -10.66
CA ASP A 71 28.33 -0.48 -10.96
C ASP A 71 26.80 -0.59 -10.78
N ALA A 72 26.10 -1.17 -11.76
CA ALA A 72 24.64 -1.26 -11.74
C ALA A 72 24.08 -1.94 -10.49
N ALA A 73 24.73 -2.96 -9.93
CA ALA A 73 24.24 -3.57 -8.70
C ALA A 73 24.41 -2.66 -7.48
N VAL A 74 25.45 -1.82 -7.48
CA VAL A 74 25.64 -0.80 -6.44
C VAL A 74 24.57 0.28 -6.59
N GLN A 75 24.33 0.78 -7.81
CA GLN A 75 23.25 1.73 -8.06
C GLN A 75 21.88 1.17 -7.65
N PHE A 76 21.60 -0.08 -8.02
CA PHE A 76 20.38 -0.79 -7.64
C PHE A 76 20.23 -0.87 -6.12
N ALA A 77 21.26 -1.38 -5.42
CA ALA A 77 21.23 -1.56 -3.97
C ALA A 77 21.06 -0.21 -3.24
N LEU A 78 21.82 0.82 -3.62
CA LEU A 78 21.74 2.14 -3.01
C LEU A 78 20.36 2.78 -3.21
N SER A 79 19.81 2.66 -4.41
CA SER A 79 18.46 3.18 -4.72
C SER A 79 17.38 2.42 -3.96
N LEU A 80 17.52 1.09 -3.83
CA LEU A 80 16.61 0.26 -3.04
C LEU A 80 16.62 0.64 -1.56
N PHE A 81 17.81 0.82 -0.96
CA PHE A 81 17.94 1.26 0.44
C PHE A 81 17.46 2.70 0.65
N ALA A 82 17.60 3.57 -0.35
CA ALA A 82 17.09 4.94 -0.31
C ALA A 82 15.54 4.99 -0.27
N LEU A 83 14.86 4.06 -0.94
CA LEU A 83 13.40 3.99 -0.95
C LEU A 83 12.80 3.57 0.39
N LEU A 84 13.51 2.79 1.21
CA LEU A 84 13.03 2.33 2.53
C LEU A 84 12.61 3.49 3.45
N PRO A 85 13.48 4.46 3.80
CA PRO A 85 13.09 5.60 4.63
C PRO A 85 12.08 6.52 3.93
N LEU A 86 12.17 6.67 2.60
CA LEU A 86 11.26 7.51 1.84
C LEU A 86 9.81 7.00 1.91
N SER A 87 9.60 5.68 1.83
CA SER A 87 8.28 5.06 2.02
C SER A 87 7.70 5.36 3.41
N ALA A 88 8.53 5.32 4.45
CA ALA A 88 8.13 5.63 5.81
C ALA A 88 7.78 7.11 5.98
N LEU A 89 8.59 8.01 5.41
CA LEU A 89 8.32 9.46 5.45
C LEU A 89 7.03 9.82 4.72
N LEU A 90 6.78 9.25 3.54
CA LEU A 90 5.54 9.45 2.78
C LEU A 90 4.31 9.03 3.59
N ARG A 91 4.39 7.88 4.26
CA ARG A 91 3.34 7.41 5.15
C ARG A 91 3.12 8.34 6.34
N THR A 92 4.18 8.70 7.07
CA THR A 92 4.07 9.59 8.23
C THR A 92 3.51 10.95 7.82
N ALA A 93 3.93 11.51 6.69
CA ALA A 93 3.37 12.77 6.17
C ALA A 93 1.87 12.63 5.87
N THR A 94 1.46 11.50 5.30
CA THR A 94 0.05 11.18 5.02
C THR A 94 -0.77 11.10 6.30
N GLU A 95 -0.31 10.38 7.31
CA GLU A 95 -1.00 10.24 8.60
C GLU A 95 -1.16 11.60 9.30
N GLN A 96 -0.11 12.41 9.32
CA GLN A 96 -0.16 13.76 9.90
C GLN A 96 -1.13 14.68 9.12
N LEU A 97 -1.16 14.57 7.79
CA LEU A 97 -2.10 15.34 6.97
C LEU A 97 -3.55 14.87 7.16
N SER A 98 -3.78 13.56 7.19
CA SER A 98 -5.07 12.92 7.42
C SER A 98 -5.67 13.25 8.79
N SER A 99 -4.84 13.38 9.83
CA SER A 99 -5.29 13.76 11.18
C SER A 99 -5.97 15.14 11.23
N ASN A 100 -5.67 16.01 10.27
CA ASN A 100 -6.25 17.35 10.15
C ASN A 100 -7.49 17.39 9.23
N LEU A 101 -7.85 16.27 8.60
CA LEU A 101 -8.97 16.16 7.68
C LEU A 101 -10.18 15.50 8.34
N GLY A 102 -11.37 15.73 7.77
CA GLY A 102 -12.56 14.96 8.16
C GLY A 102 -12.45 13.51 7.70
N GLN A 103 -13.10 12.58 8.41
CA GLN A 103 -12.97 11.13 8.20
C GLN A 103 -13.01 10.69 6.72
N THR A 104 -13.95 11.20 5.93
CA THR A 104 -14.06 10.82 4.51
C THR A 104 -12.87 11.31 3.69
N MET A 105 -12.39 12.53 3.95
CA MET A 105 -11.23 13.09 3.24
C MET A 105 -9.93 12.45 3.68
N ALA A 106 -9.80 12.15 4.97
CA ALA A 106 -8.67 11.40 5.52
C ALA A 106 -8.56 10.01 4.89
N GLY A 107 -9.67 9.26 4.85
CA GLY A 107 -9.69 7.93 4.24
C GLY A 107 -9.44 7.93 2.73
N LEU A 108 -9.90 8.95 2.00
CA LEU A 108 -9.56 9.11 0.58
C LEU A 108 -8.08 9.44 0.37
N LEU A 109 -7.50 10.31 1.21
CA LEU A 109 -6.10 10.68 1.14
C LEU A 109 -5.21 9.45 1.45
N GLU A 110 -5.52 8.73 2.53
CA GLU A 110 -4.83 7.49 2.91
C GLU A 110 -4.92 6.46 1.79
N ALA A 111 -6.11 6.22 1.23
CA ALA A 111 -6.30 5.30 0.12
C ALA A 111 -5.43 5.66 -1.11
N SER A 112 -5.29 6.95 -1.42
CA SER A 112 -4.54 7.41 -2.60
C SER A 112 -3.03 7.38 -2.38
N VAL A 113 -2.56 7.68 -1.17
CA VAL A 113 -1.13 7.89 -0.88
C VAL A 113 -0.48 6.67 -0.20
N SER A 114 -1.27 5.75 0.38
CA SER A 114 -0.73 4.58 1.09
C SER A 114 0.15 3.68 0.22
N ASN A 115 -0.09 3.65 -1.10
CA ASN A 115 0.67 2.85 -2.06
C ASN A 115 1.37 3.75 -3.10
N ILE A 116 1.70 4.99 -2.73
CA ILE A 116 2.29 5.96 -3.65
C ILE A 116 3.67 5.50 -4.14
N VAL A 117 4.45 4.77 -3.33
CA VAL A 117 5.77 4.27 -3.73
C VAL A 117 5.63 3.20 -4.80
N GLU A 118 4.67 2.27 -4.65
CA GLU A 118 4.32 1.27 -5.64
C GLU A 118 3.85 1.91 -6.94
N ILE A 119 3.03 2.96 -6.85
CA ILE A 119 2.58 3.72 -8.03
C ILE A 119 3.78 4.39 -8.71
N ILE A 120 4.65 5.06 -7.96
CA ILE A 120 5.83 5.76 -8.53
C ILE A 120 6.77 4.76 -9.20
N VAL A 121 7.16 3.68 -8.52
CA VAL A 121 8.04 2.63 -9.06
C VAL A 121 7.37 1.93 -10.25
N GLY A 122 6.07 1.65 -10.16
CA GLY A 122 5.30 1.03 -11.24
C GLY A 122 5.18 1.93 -12.48
N VAL A 123 4.95 3.23 -12.31
CA VAL A 123 4.93 4.19 -13.43
C VAL A 123 6.32 4.35 -14.03
N SER A 124 7.37 4.46 -13.22
CA SER A 124 8.75 4.53 -13.71
C SER A 124 9.13 3.31 -14.54
N ALA A 125 8.87 2.10 -14.03
CA ALA A 125 9.09 0.85 -14.77
C ALA A 125 8.23 0.75 -16.03
N LEU A 126 6.97 1.20 -15.99
CA LEU A 126 6.10 1.23 -17.16
C LEU A 126 6.65 2.13 -18.26
N LEU A 127 7.10 3.34 -17.91
CA LEU A 127 7.65 4.32 -18.87
C LEU A 127 9.00 3.89 -19.47
N GLN A 128 9.74 3.04 -18.75
CA GLN A 128 10.99 2.43 -19.24
C GLN A 128 10.76 1.13 -20.03
N GLY A 129 9.49 0.69 -20.21
CA GLY A 129 9.16 -0.54 -20.95
C GLY A 129 9.33 -1.84 -20.15
N GLU A 130 9.59 -1.75 -18.85
CA GLU A 130 9.81 -2.89 -17.95
C GLU A 130 8.49 -3.52 -17.44
N TYR A 131 7.63 -3.95 -18.38
CA TYR A 131 6.30 -4.50 -18.06
C TYR A 131 6.34 -5.67 -17.08
N ARG A 132 7.36 -6.53 -17.21
CA ARG A 132 7.52 -7.71 -16.36
C ARG A 132 7.83 -7.31 -14.91
N ILE A 133 8.62 -6.25 -14.71
CA ILE A 133 8.93 -5.70 -13.39
C ILE A 133 7.68 -5.07 -12.78
N VAL A 134 6.88 -4.33 -13.56
CA VAL A 134 5.59 -3.79 -13.10
C VAL A 134 4.67 -4.91 -12.60
N GLN A 135 4.48 -5.95 -13.39
CA GLN A 135 3.60 -7.07 -13.03
C GLN A 135 4.07 -7.80 -11.77
N THR A 136 5.36 -8.17 -11.73
CA THR A 136 5.93 -8.96 -10.64
C THR A 136 6.03 -8.17 -9.35
N SER A 137 6.29 -6.85 -9.41
CA SER A 137 6.30 -5.98 -8.22
C SER A 137 4.93 -5.75 -7.61
N LEU A 138 3.87 -5.65 -8.41
CA LEU A 138 2.51 -5.52 -7.89
C LEU A 138 2.04 -6.80 -7.19
N LEU A 139 2.31 -7.97 -7.78
CA LEU A 139 2.07 -9.25 -7.12
C LEU A 139 2.93 -9.42 -5.87
N GLY A 140 4.21 -9.05 -5.96
CA GLY A 140 5.13 -9.06 -4.85
C GLY A 140 4.64 -8.20 -3.69
N SER A 141 4.09 -7.02 -3.95
CA SER A 141 3.53 -6.15 -2.91
C SER A 141 2.33 -6.79 -2.20
N ILE A 142 1.45 -7.45 -2.94
CA ILE A 142 0.35 -8.22 -2.35
C ILE A 142 0.89 -9.35 -1.47
N LEU A 143 1.80 -10.18 -2.00
CA LEU A 143 2.39 -11.31 -1.27
C LEU A 143 3.18 -10.85 -0.04
N PHE A 144 3.93 -9.75 -0.15
CA PHE A 144 4.71 -9.19 0.94
C PHE A 144 3.80 -8.73 2.08
N ASN A 145 2.71 -8.01 1.79
CA ASN A 145 1.76 -7.58 2.81
C ASN A 145 1.03 -8.76 3.47
N LEU A 146 0.62 -9.74 2.67
CA LEU A 146 -0.13 -10.89 3.13
C LEU A 146 0.71 -11.91 3.91
N LEU A 147 1.95 -12.16 3.50
CA LEU A 147 2.79 -13.21 4.09
C LEU A 147 3.83 -12.63 5.04
N VAL A 148 4.61 -11.63 4.60
CA VAL A 148 5.72 -11.09 5.40
C VAL A 148 5.20 -10.14 6.46
N VAL A 149 4.46 -9.09 6.08
CA VAL A 149 4.03 -8.07 7.02
C VAL A 149 3.07 -8.67 8.05
N LEU A 150 2.07 -9.44 7.59
CA LEU A 150 1.16 -10.14 8.49
C LEU A 150 1.88 -11.21 9.31
N GLY A 151 2.75 -12.01 8.71
CA GLY A 151 3.51 -13.06 9.40
C GLY A 151 4.43 -12.52 10.49
N CYS A 152 5.19 -11.45 10.21
CA CYS A 152 5.99 -10.74 11.20
C CYS A 152 5.12 -10.14 12.32
N SER A 153 3.92 -9.65 11.98
CA SER A 153 2.99 -9.10 12.96
C SER A 153 2.43 -10.17 13.90
N PHE A 154 2.02 -11.33 13.36
CA PHE A 154 1.56 -12.48 14.14
C PHE A 154 2.67 -13.05 15.01
N LEU A 155 3.89 -13.15 14.47
CA LEU A 155 5.06 -13.57 15.22
C LEU A 155 5.38 -12.59 16.36
N ALA A 156 5.42 -11.28 16.09
CA ALA A 156 5.72 -10.27 17.10
C ALA A 156 4.62 -10.18 18.19
N GLY A 157 3.35 -10.25 17.81
CA GLY A 157 2.23 -10.31 18.75
C GLY A 157 2.23 -11.61 19.58
N GLY A 158 2.49 -12.74 18.92
CA GLY A 158 2.48 -14.08 19.53
C GLY A 158 3.69 -14.40 20.43
N ILE A 159 4.81 -13.68 20.28
CA ILE A 159 5.94 -13.77 21.23
C ILE A 159 5.61 -13.02 22.53
N LYS A 160 4.82 -11.94 22.43
CA LYS A 160 4.43 -11.13 23.58
C LYS A 160 3.25 -11.74 24.34
N ASP A 161 2.25 -12.22 23.62
CA ASP A 161 1.08 -12.91 24.16
C ASP A 161 0.95 -14.31 23.59
N TYR A 162 0.51 -15.27 24.39
CA TYR A 162 0.32 -16.65 23.93
C TYR A 162 -0.70 -16.76 22.78
N GLU A 163 -1.80 -15.99 22.84
CA GLU A 163 -2.83 -15.89 21.80
C GLU A 163 -3.38 -14.45 21.73
N SER A 164 -3.54 -13.91 20.52
CA SER A 164 -4.18 -12.62 20.25
C SER A 164 -5.54 -12.81 19.58
N ASN A 165 -6.63 -12.43 20.26
CA ASN A 165 -8.00 -12.51 19.73
C ASN A 165 -8.38 -11.20 19.01
N PHE A 166 -9.11 -11.28 17.90
CA PHE A 166 -9.62 -10.10 17.18
C PHE A 166 -11.03 -10.32 16.63
N LYS A 167 -11.74 -9.23 16.34
CA LYS A 167 -13.11 -9.32 15.81
C LYS A 167 -13.10 -9.73 14.34
N VAL A 168 -13.65 -10.91 14.08
CA VAL A 168 -13.68 -11.53 12.74
C VAL A 168 -14.48 -10.70 11.74
N THR A 169 -15.58 -10.05 12.13
CA THR A 169 -16.55 -9.45 11.19
C THR A 169 -15.93 -8.42 10.21
N ALA A 170 -15.10 -7.51 10.72
CA ALA A 170 -14.46 -6.48 9.87
C ALA A 170 -13.30 -7.04 9.05
N ALA A 171 -12.54 -7.95 9.64
CA ALA A 171 -11.41 -8.61 8.98
C ALA A 171 -11.89 -9.54 7.85
N GLN A 172 -12.96 -10.31 8.09
CA GLN A 172 -13.59 -11.21 7.13
C GLN A 172 -14.19 -10.48 5.94
N THR A 173 -14.88 -9.36 6.15
CA THR A 173 -15.42 -8.56 5.03
C THR A 173 -14.30 -8.08 4.10
N SER A 174 -13.16 -7.68 4.66
CA SER A 174 -11.99 -7.24 3.90
C SER A 174 -11.32 -8.43 3.18
N SER A 175 -11.18 -9.57 3.87
CA SER A 175 -10.64 -10.82 3.32
C SER A 175 -11.48 -11.38 2.15
N SER A 176 -12.82 -11.35 2.25
CA SER A 176 -13.69 -11.74 1.13
C SER A 176 -13.50 -10.86 -0.10
N LEU A 177 -13.36 -9.54 0.09
CA LEU A 177 -13.10 -8.62 -1.02
C LEU A 177 -11.71 -8.84 -1.62
N MET A 178 -10.71 -9.12 -0.80
CA MET A 178 -9.37 -9.48 -1.27
C MET A 178 -9.40 -10.72 -2.17
N THR A 179 -10.18 -11.72 -1.79
CA THR A 179 -10.41 -12.93 -2.60
C THR A 179 -11.01 -12.60 -3.96
N LEU A 180 -12.06 -11.77 -3.97
CA LEU A 180 -12.71 -11.33 -5.21
C LEU A 180 -11.72 -10.58 -6.12
N ALA A 181 -10.92 -9.67 -5.57
CA ALA A 181 -9.92 -8.92 -6.32
C ALA A 181 -8.86 -9.86 -6.91
N CYS A 182 -8.37 -10.82 -6.13
CA CYS A 182 -7.36 -11.78 -6.59
C CYS A 182 -7.89 -12.73 -7.67
N ILE A 183 -9.09 -13.28 -7.50
CA ILE A 183 -9.73 -14.12 -8.54
C ILE A 183 -9.86 -13.31 -9.84
N THR A 184 -10.28 -12.04 -9.74
CA THR A 184 -10.43 -11.18 -10.90
C THR A 184 -9.10 -10.89 -11.61
N LEU A 185 -7.99 -10.80 -10.87
CA LEU A 185 -6.63 -10.67 -11.44
C LEU A 185 -6.12 -11.97 -12.08
N VAL A 186 -6.56 -13.13 -11.59
CA VAL A 186 -6.18 -14.46 -12.09
C VAL A 186 -6.86 -14.78 -13.43
N ILE A 187 -8.09 -14.28 -13.67
CA ILE A 187 -8.90 -14.61 -14.86
C ILE A 187 -8.17 -14.31 -16.20
N PRO A 188 -7.56 -13.13 -16.43
CA PRO A 188 -6.84 -12.86 -17.68
C PRO A 188 -5.65 -13.80 -17.90
N ALA A 189 -4.94 -14.17 -16.84
CA ALA A 189 -3.85 -15.13 -16.90
C ALA A 189 -4.37 -16.55 -17.24
N ALA A 190 -5.45 -16.98 -16.60
CA ALA A 190 -6.09 -18.26 -16.87
C ALA A 190 -6.62 -18.35 -18.31
N TYR A 191 -7.21 -17.27 -18.84
CA TYR A 191 -7.69 -17.20 -20.22
C TYR A 191 -6.58 -17.47 -21.24
N ARG A 192 -5.41 -16.83 -21.09
CA ARG A 192 -4.27 -17.05 -22.01
C ARG A 192 -3.83 -18.52 -22.02
N ASN A 193 -3.78 -19.15 -20.85
CA ASN A 193 -3.38 -20.55 -20.73
C ASN A 193 -4.43 -21.50 -21.34
N ALA A 194 -5.72 -21.27 -21.07
CA ALA A 194 -6.78 -22.05 -21.68
C ALA A 194 -6.77 -21.93 -23.22
N PHE A 195 -6.58 -20.71 -23.72
CA PHE A 195 -6.50 -20.44 -25.16
C PHE A 195 -5.30 -21.12 -25.82
N GLN A 196 -4.14 -21.19 -25.16
CA GLN A 196 -2.97 -21.92 -25.64
C GLN A 196 -3.18 -23.45 -25.69
N ILE A 197 -4.04 -24.01 -24.83
CA ILE A 197 -4.31 -25.45 -24.79
C ILE A 197 -5.33 -25.85 -25.88
N GLU A 198 -6.33 -25.00 -26.13
CA GLU A 198 -7.43 -25.30 -27.06
C GLU A 198 -7.05 -25.05 -28.53
N HIS A 199 -6.13 -24.10 -28.78
CA HIS A 199 -5.58 -23.85 -30.11
C HIS A 199 -4.11 -24.23 -30.15
N ASP A 200 -3.80 -25.37 -30.80
CA ASP A 200 -2.44 -25.76 -31.17
C ASP A 200 -1.88 -24.71 -32.15
N CYS A 201 -1.25 -23.66 -31.61
CA CYS A 201 -0.79 -22.48 -32.34
C CYS A 201 0.46 -22.81 -33.19
N THR A 202 0.29 -23.60 -34.24
CA THR A 202 1.27 -23.82 -35.32
C THR A 202 1.12 -22.79 -36.46
N ARG A 203 0.11 -21.90 -36.40
CA ARG A 203 -0.12 -20.84 -37.38
C ARG A 203 0.54 -19.52 -36.95
N PRO A 204 1.26 -18.82 -37.86
CA PRO A 204 1.94 -17.56 -37.56
C PRO A 204 1.02 -16.35 -37.28
N ASP A 205 -0.29 -16.48 -37.49
CA ASP A 205 -1.27 -15.38 -37.32
C ASP A 205 -2.07 -15.43 -35.99
N CYS A 206 -1.65 -16.24 -35.01
CA CYS A 206 -2.30 -16.30 -33.69
C CYS A 206 -1.83 -15.16 -32.76
N ASP A 207 -2.11 -13.92 -33.13
CA ASP A 207 -1.92 -12.77 -32.24
C ASP A 207 -2.97 -12.80 -31.12
N THR A 208 -2.61 -13.44 -30.00
CA THR A 208 -3.41 -13.48 -28.76
C THR A 208 -3.30 -12.19 -27.93
N LEU A 209 -2.35 -11.32 -28.29
CA LEU A 209 -2.04 -10.10 -27.57
C LEU A 209 -3.19 -9.05 -27.58
N PRO A 210 -3.88 -8.78 -28.70
CA PRO A 210 -4.98 -7.82 -28.73
C PRO A 210 -6.16 -8.25 -27.86
N GLY A 211 -6.51 -9.54 -27.87
CA GLY A 211 -7.56 -10.11 -27.03
C GLY A 211 -7.21 -10.04 -25.54
N LEU A 212 -5.97 -10.39 -25.19
CA LEU A 212 -5.46 -10.31 -23.82
C LEU A 212 -5.41 -8.87 -23.30
N LEU A 213 -5.06 -7.90 -24.15
CA LEU A 213 -5.10 -6.46 -23.85
C LEU A 213 -6.53 -6.00 -23.58
N ALA A 214 -7.48 -6.39 -24.43
CA ALA A 214 -8.89 -6.01 -24.27
C ALA A 214 -9.47 -6.55 -22.97
N ILE A 215 -9.21 -7.82 -22.65
CA ILE A 215 -9.61 -8.44 -21.38
C ILE A 215 -8.94 -7.73 -20.21
N SER A 216 -7.62 -7.48 -20.27
CA SER A 216 -6.88 -6.81 -19.19
C SER A 216 -7.43 -5.40 -18.91
N ARG A 217 -7.71 -4.62 -19.95
CA ARG A 217 -8.29 -3.27 -19.83
C ARG A 217 -9.73 -3.31 -19.31
N GLY A 218 -10.55 -4.23 -19.79
CA GLY A 218 -11.91 -4.44 -19.31
C GLY A 218 -11.94 -4.81 -17.83
N THR A 219 -11.13 -5.79 -17.43
CA THR A 219 -10.94 -6.20 -16.03
C THR A 219 -10.46 -5.04 -15.17
N ALA A 220 -9.53 -4.21 -15.67
CA ALA A 220 -9.06 -3.04 -14.93
C ALA A 220 -10.18 -2.03 -14.63
N VAL A 221 -11.03 -1.73 -15.60
CA VAL A 221 -12.19 -0.84 -15.41
C VAL A 221 -13.16 -1.42 -14.39
N VAL A 222 -13.48 -2.72 -14.47
CA VAL A 222 -14.36 -3.40 -13.51
C VAL A 222 -13.78 -3.35 -12.10
N LEU A 223 -12.49 -3.64 -11.93
CA LEU A 223 -11.81 -3.59 -10.63
C LEU A 223 -11.86 -2.19 -10.00
N LEU A 224 -11.65 -1.13 -10.78
CA LEU A 224 -11.77 0.24 -10.27
C LEU A 224 -13.18 0.60 -9.85
N LEU A 225 -14.21 0.15 -10.59
CA LEU A 225 -15.60 0.35 -10.18
C LEU A 225 -15.91 -0.38 -8.86
N VAL A 226 -15.43 -1.62 -8.71
CA VAL A 226 -15.54 -2.39 -7.46
C VAL A 226 -14.79 -1.67 -6.33
N TYR A 227 -13.62 -1.11 -6.58
CA TYR A 227 -12.87 -0.34 -5.59
C TYR A 227 -13.58 0.95 -5.18
N ILE A 228 -14.20 1.68 -6.10
CA ILE A 228 -15.01 2.87 -5.78
C ILE A 228 -16.21 2.45 -4.90
N ALA A 229 -16.88 1.36 -5.25
CA ALA A 229 -17.97 0.81 -4.43
C ALA A 229 -17.48 0.41 -3.03
N TYR A 230 -16.30 -0.21 -2.94
CA TYR A 230 -15.64 -0.53 -1.68
C TYR A 230 -15.31 0.71 -0.86
N MET A 231 -14.79 1.77 -1.47
CA MET A 231 -14.51 3.04 -0.79
C MET A 231 -15.80 3.69 -0.26
N ILE A 232 -16.89 3.64 -1.01
CA ILE A 232 -18.21 4.09 -0.53
C ILE A 232 -18.69 3.23 0.64
N PHE A 233 -18.47 1.91 0.57
CA PHE A 233 -18.81 0.98 1.63
C PHE A 233 -18.04 1.30 2.93
N GLN A 234 -16.72 1.46 2.81
CA GLN A 234 -15.81 1.71 3.92
C GLN A 234 -16.00 3.09 4.56
N LEU A 235 -16.14 4.15 3.75
CA LEU A 235 -16.16 5.52 4.23
C LEU A 235 -17.55 6.06 4.56
N LYS A 236 -18.61 5.48 3.99
CA LYS A 236 -19.98 6.01 4.13
C LYS A 236 -20.94 4.99 4.74
N THR A 237 -21.26 3.91 4.04
CA THR A 237 -22.38 3.03 4.44
C THR A 237 -22.08 2.21 5.69
N HIS A 238 -20.85 1.68 5.80
CA HIS A 238 -20.41 0.83 6.91
C HIS A 238 -19.25 1.45 7.69
N SER A 239 -19.16 2.79 7.71
CA SER A 239 -18.09 3.49 8.40
C SER A 239 -17.98 3.13 9.89
N SER A 240 -19.07 2.72 10.55
CA SER A 240 -19.06 2.25 11.95
C SER A 240 -18.19 0.99 12.15
N LEU A 241 -18.26 0.03 11.22
CA LEU A 241 -17.45 -1.20 11.24
C LEU A 241 -15.96 -0.88 11.15
N PHE A 242 -15.60 0.15 10.37
CA PHE A 242 -14.22 0.59 10.20
C PHE A 242 -13.75 1.61 11.25
N LYS A 243 -14.66 2.30 11.96
CA LYS A 243 -14.34 3.27 13.03
C LYS A 243 -13.92 2.62 14.35
N LEU A 244 -14.49 1.46 14.69
CA LEU A 244 -14.28 0.80 15.99
C LEU A 244 -12.81 0.47 16.31
N SER A 245 -11.94 0.42 15.29
CA SER A 245 -10.52 0.08 15.45
C SER A 245 -9.57 1.29 15.27
N ALA A 246 -10.10 2.44 14.85
CA ALA A 246 -9.37 3.72 14.83
C ALA A 246 -9.49 4.50 16.15
N ALA A 247 -10.32 4.02 17.10
CA ALA A 247 -10.53 4.63 18.41
C ALA A 247 -9.37 4.39 19.41
N GLY A 248 -8.39 3.56 19.06
CA GLY A 248 -7.18 3.34 19.86
C GLY A 248 -6.00 4.16 19.32
N ASP A 249 -5.85 5.38 19.82
CA ASP A 249 -4.78 6.36 19.54
C ASP A 249 -4.83 7.04 18.16
N VAL A 250 -5.70 8.05 18.03
CA VAL A 250 -5.39 9.16 17.09
C VAL A 250 -4.17 9.87 17.66
N GLU A 251 -2.99 9.53 17.16
CA GLU A 251 -1.75 10.18 17.55
C GLU A 251 -1.91 11.69 17.29
N ARG A 252 -1.78 12.50 18.35
CA ARG A 252 -1.98 13.96 18.23
C ARG A 252 -1.08 14.49 17.11
N PRO A 253 -1.58 15.36 16.21
CA PRO A 253 -0.76 15.90 15.13
C PRO A 253 0.50 16.54 15.73
N ARG A 254 1.66 15.99 15.39
CA ARG A 254 2.99 16.47 15.81
C ARG A 254 3.60 17.41 14.78
N MET A 255 2.97 17.55 13.63
CA MET A 255 3.45 18.33 12.49
C MET A 255 2.37 19.29 12.04
N SER A 256 2.76 20.50 11.64
CA SER A 256 1.81 21.44 11.02
C SER A 256 1.34 20.88 9.66
N PRO A 257 0.08 21.12 9.24
CA PRO A 257 -0.46 20.59 7.98
C PRO A 257 0.29 21.10 6.74
N LEU A 258 0.84 22.32 6.83
CA LEU A 258 1.70 22.93 5.80
C LEU A 258 3.03 22.17 5.64
N VAL A 259 3.67 21.84 6.76
CA VAL A 259 4.92 21.09 6.77
C VAL A 259 4.64 19.65 6.32
N ALA A 260 3.52 19.03 6.74
CA ALA A 260 3.13 17.69 6.28
C ALA A 260 2.89 17.63 4.76
N THR A 261 2.22 18.64 4.19
CA THR A 261 1.96 18.69 2.75
C THR A 261 3.24 18.91 1.93
N SER A 262 4.08 19.85 2.36
CA SER A 262 5.37 20.10 1.69
C SER A 262 6.34 18.93 1.83
N GLY A 263 6.39 18.29 3.01
CA GLY A 263 7.16 17.06 3.25
C GLY A 263 6.68 15.90 2.38
N LEU A 264 5.37 15.73 2.23
CA LEU A 264 4.79 14.70 1.35
C LEU A 264 5.20 14.91 -0.11
N VAL A 265 5.05 16.14 -0.63
CA VAL A 265 5.41 16.47 -2.03
C VAL A 265 6.91 16.30 -2.25
N LEU A 266 7.75 16.81 -1.33
CA LEU A 266 9.20 16.70 -1.46
C LEU A 266 9.66 15.24 -1.42
N ALA A 267 9.13 14.44 -0.49
CA ALA A 267 9.44 13.02 -0.41
C ALA A 267 8.99 12.29 -1.68
N ALA A 268 7.82 12.60 -2.24
CA ALA A 268 7.33 11.97 -3.47
C ALA A 268 8.23 12.29 -4.68
N VAL A 269 8.71 13.54 -4.80
CA VAL A 269 9.63 13.94 -5.86
C VAL A 269 10.98 13.22 -5.72
N ILE A 270 11.55 13.16 -4.52
CA ILE A 270 12.80 12.44 -4.27
C ILE A 270 12.64 10.95 -4.55
N THR A 271 11.52 10.34 -4.12
CA THR A 271 11.17 8.95 -4.42
C THR A 271 11.07 8.71 -5.92
N SER A 272 10.51 9.65 -6.69
CA SER A 272 10.44 9.54 -8.16
C SER A 272 11.82 9.44 -8.79
N PHE A 273 12.76 10.31 -8.42
CA PHE A 273 14.14 10.23 -8.93
C PHE A 273 14.82 8.92 -8.51
N CYS A 274 14.70 8.51 -7.25
CA CYS A 274 15.28 7.26 -6.77
C CYS A 274 14.67 6.04 -7.46
N ALA A 275 13.38 6.06 -7.77
CA ALA A 275 12.69 5.01 -8.50
C ALA A 275 13.19 4.93 -9.95
N ASP A 276 13.39 6.06 -10.62
CA ASP A 276 13.94 6.10 -11.98
C ASP A 276 15.34 5.48 -12.03
N TYR A 277 16.23 5.84 -11.09
CA TYR A 277 17.57 5.26 -10.99
C TYR A 277 17.54 3.77 -10.66
N LEU A 278 16.63 3.36 -9.77
CA LEU A 278 16.45 1.96 -9.42
C LEU A 278 16.07 1.14 -10.65
N VAL A 279 14.99 1.54 -11.34
CA VAL A 279 14.47 0.82 -12.51
C VAL A 279 15.50 0.76 -13.63
N ALA A 280 16.20 1.86 -13.92
CA ALA A 280 17.23 1.91 -14.96
C ALA A 280 18.37 0.90 -14.72
N SER A 281 18.67 0.60 -13.45
CA SER A 281 19.74 -0.35 -13.08
C SER A 281 19.30 -1.82 -13.03
N ILE A 282 17.99 -2.12 -13.13
CA ILE A 282 17.46 -3.49 -12.99
C ILE A 282 18.00 -4.41 -14.08
N ASP A 283 17.99 -3.96 -15.34
CA ASP A 283 18.33 -4.80 -16.49
C ASP A 283 19.79 -5.22 -16.50
N GLU A 284 20.68 -4.26 -16.23
CA GLU A 284 22.09 -4.54 -16.12
C GLU A 284 22.40 -5.42 -14.89
N THR A 285 21.77 -5.15 -13.74
CA THR A 285 21.93 -5.96 -12.53
C THR A 285 21.48 -7.40 -12.75
N ALA A 286 20.30 -7.59 -13.34
CA ALA A 286 19.73 -8.89 -13.64
C ALA A 286 20.61 -9.69 -14.61
N THR A 287 21.12 -9.04 -15.66
CA THR A 287 21.96 -9.68 -16.67
C THR A 287 23.34 -10.04 -16.11
N ARG A 288 23.97 -9.13 -15.37
CA ARG A 288 25.34 -9.29 -14.88
C ARG A 288 25.46 -10.30 -13.74
N TYR A 289 24.52 -10.26 -12.80
CA TYR A 289 24.50 -11.17 -11.66
C TYR A 289 23.62 -12.42 -11.89
N LYS A 290 23.05 -12.56 -13.11
CA LYS A 290 22.16 -13.67 -13.49
C LYS A 290 21.00 -13.86 -12.52
N VAL A 291 20.46 -12.75 -12.02
CA VAL A 291 19.31 -12.76 -11.12
C VAL A 291 18.03 -12.65 -11.96
N PRO A 292 17.04 -13.55 -11.78
CA PRO A 292 15.79 -13.47 -12.54
C PRO A 292 15.07 -12.13 -12.30
N LYS A 293 14.68 -11.42 -13.38
CA LYS A 293 13.84 -10.20 -13.30
C LYS A 293 12.59 -10.40 -12.41
N PRO A 294 11.87 -11.54 -12.48
CA PRO A 294 10.74 -11.79 -11.59
C PRO A 294 11.12 -11.87 -10.11
N PHE A 295 12.32 -12.35 -9.76
CA PHE A 295 12.80 -12.33 -8.38
C PHE A 295 13.02 -10.90 -7.89
N VAL A 296 13.66 -10.05 -8.70
CA VAL A 296 13.86 -8.63 -8.39
C VAL A 296 12.52 -7.94 -8.15
N GLY A 297 11.58 -8.12 -9.08
CA GLY A 297 10.25 -7.52 -8.99
C GLY A 297 9.43 -8.05 -7.82
N LEU A 298 9.32 -9.37 -7.64
CA LEU A 298 8.40 -9.99 -6.68
C LEU A 298 8.94 -10.02 -5.25
N ILE A 299 10.26 -10.07 -5.06
CA ILE A 299 10.89 -10.20 -3.73
C ILE A 299 11.54 -8.89 -3.28
N LEU A 300 12.35 -8.23 -4.12
CA LEU A 300 13.16 -7.10 -3.68
C LEU A 300 12.37 -5.77 -3.66
N LEU A 301 11.67 -5.43 -4.74
CA LEU A 301 10.95 -4.15 -4.84
C LEU A 301 9.85 -3.94 -3.77
N PRO A 302 9.07 -4.96 -3.37
CA PRO A 302 8.02 -4.80 -2.37
C PRO A 302 8.55 -4.39 -1.00
N ILE A 303 9.76 -4.84 -0.64
CA ILE A 303 10.41 -4.50 0.63
C ILE A 303 10.58 -2.98 0.73
N ALA A 304 11.00 -2.34 -0.38
CA ALA A 304 11.18 -0.91 -0.45
C ALA A 304 9.85 -0.13 -0.35
N GLY A 305 8.84 -0.52 -1.13
CA GLY A 305 7.54 0.15 -1.15
C GLY A 305 6.76 0.02 0.16
N ASN A 306 6.87 -1.15 0.80
CA ASN A 306 6.05 -1.51 1.95
C ASN A 306 6.80 -1.38 3.29
N ALA A 307 8.01 -0.81 3.34
CA ALA A 307 8.78 -0.72 4.60
C ALA A 307 8.07 0.11 5.68
N GLY A 308 7.51 1.27 5.32
CA GLY A 308 6.65 2.04 6.24
C GLY A 308 5.44 1.22 6.71
N GLY A 309 4.82 0.48 5.77
CA GLY A 309 3.88 -0.63 5.96
C GLY A 309 4.22 -1.52 7.12
N TRP A 310 5.30 -2.21 6.89
CA TRP A 310 5.80 -3.28 7.70
C TRP A 310 6.10 -2.85 9.13
N VAL A 311 6.83 -1.75 9.31
CA VAL A 311 7.20 -1.27 10.64
C VAL A 311 5.97 -0.82 11.43
N THR A 312 5.02 -0.12 10.80
CA THR A 312 3.79 0.31 11.49
C THR A 312 2.95 -0.88 11.92
N SER A 313 2.72 -1.85 11.03
CA SER A 313 1.98 -3.08 11.34
C SER A 313 2.59 -3.87 12.50
N VAL A 314 3.91 -4.14 12.46
CA VAL A 314 4.59 -4.89 13.53
C VAL A 314 4.53 -4.12 14.85
N ARG A 315 4.71 -2.80 14.83
CA ARG A 315 4.58 -1.95 16.03
C ARG A 315 3.17 -2.02 16.61
N MET A 316 2.13 -2.01 15.78
CA MET A 316 0.74 -2.10 16.23
C MET A 316 0.40 -3.48 16.79
N ALA A 317 0.95 -4.55 16.19
CA ALA A 317 0.82 -5.90 16.74
C ALA A 317 1.43 -6.01 18.14
N LEU A 318 2.62 -5.43 18.36
CA LEU A 318 3.26 -5.36 19.68
C LEU A 318 2.48 -4.55 20.71
N GLN A 319 1.54 -3.69 20.28
CA GLN A 319 0.64 -2.91 21.12
C GLN A 319 -0.71 -3.61 21.37
N HIS A 320 -0.83 -4.92 21.09
CA HIS A 320 -2.09 -5.68 21.19
C HIS A 320 -3.19 -5.19 20.25
N LYS A 321 -2.84 -4.46 19.18
CA LYS A 321 -3.79 -3.95 18.18
C LYS A 321 -3.80 -4.86 16.94
N MET A 322 -4.03 -6.15 17.15
CA MET A 322 -3.99 -7.14 16.07
C MET A 322 -5.06 -6.90 15.00
N GLU A 323 -6.28 -6.54 15.41
CA GLU A 323 -7.38 -6.22 14.46
C GLU A 323 -7.00 -5.07 13.51
N THR A 324 -6.34 -4.03 14.02
CA THR A 324 -5.88 -2.91 13.20
C THR A 324 -4.72 -3.32 12.30
N THR A 325 -3.84 -4.18 12.78
CA THR A 325 -2.71 -4.70 12.01
C THR A 325 -3.17 -5.52 10.81
N ILE A 326 -4.10 -6.46 11.01
CA ILE A 326 -4.72 -7.24 9.93
C ILE A 326 -5.37 -6.31 8.90
N ARG A 327 -6.07 -5.27 9.37
CA ARG A 327 -6.72 -4.30 8.50
C ARG A 327 -5.74 -3.51 7.64
N ILE A 328 -4.59 -3.11 8.20
CA ILE A 328 -3.54 -2.42 7.45
C ILE A 328 -2.99 -3.35 6.37
N CYS A 329 -2.67 -4.60 6.71
CA CYS A 329 -2.07 -5.56 5.78
C CYS A 329 -3.03 -5.96 4.65
N VAL A 330 -4.23 -6.42 5.02
CA VAL A 330 -5.27 -6.84 4.05
C VAL A 330 -5.79 -5.64 3.28
N GLY A 331 -5.97 -4.48 3.93
CA GLY A 331 -6.41 -3.24 3.29
C GLY A 331 -5.44 -2.74 2.22
N SER A 332 -4.14 -2.69 2.53
CA SER A 332 -3.11 -2.34 1.54
C SER A 332 -3.10 -3.33 0.38
N SER A 333 -3.25 -4.64 0.66
CA SER A 333 -3.31 -5.65 -0.40
C SER A 333 -4.53 -5.49 -1.32
N ILE A 334 -5.71 -5.17 -0.77
CA ILE A 334 -6.92 -4.83 -1.56
C ILE A 334 -6.67 -3.59 -2.41
N GLN A 335 -6.03 -2.55 -1.86
CA GLN A 335 -5.72 -1.34 -2.61
C GLN A 335 -4.75 -1.64 -3.75
N VAL A 336 -3.72 -2.45 -3.53
CA VAL A 336 -2.82 -2.85 -4.62
C VAL A 336 -3.59 -3.61 -5.70
N ALA A 337 -4.38 -4.61 -5.33
CA ALA A 337 -5.10 -5.46 -6.28
C ALA A 337 -6.23 -4.75 -7.04
N ALA A 338 -7.06 -3.97 -6.35
CA ALA A 338 -8.28 -3.36 -6.89
C ALA A 338 -8.11 -1.90 -7.31
N PHE A 339 -7.01 -1.24 -6.94
CA PHE A 339 -6.73 0.15 -7.32
C PHE A 339 -5.39 0.32 -8.05
N VAL A 340 -4.26 -0.06 -7.46
CA VAL A 340 -2.93 0.22 -8.06
C VAL A 340 -2.73 -0.55 -9.37
N VAL A 341 -2.99 -1.85 -9.36
CA VAL A 341 -2.88 -2.71 -10.55
C VAL A 341 -3.74 -2.18 -11.72
N PRO A 342 -5.06 -1.96 -11.56
CA PRO A 342 -5.87 -1.46 -12.66
C PRO A 342 -5.54 0.00 -13.04
N LEU A 343 -5.13 0.83 -12.08
CA LEU A 343 -4.65 2.19 -12.37
C LEU A 343 -3.44 2.15 -13.31
N LEU A 344 -2.45 1.27 -13.05
CA LEU A 344 -1.27 1.15 -13.91
C LEU A 344 -1.62 0.61 -15.31
N VAL A 345 -2.60 -0.28 -15.44
CA VAL A 345 -3.10 -0.73 -16.76
C VAL A 345 -3.72 0.43 -17.53
N ILE A 346 -4.49 1.29 -16.85
CA ILE A 346 -5.07 2.48 -17.49
C ILE A 346 -3.98 3.51 -17.84
N ILE A 347 -3.01 3.74 -16.96
CA ILE A 347 -1.86 4.61 -17.27
C ILE A 347 -1.10 4.07 -18.48
N GLY A 348 -0.88 2.75 -18.56
CA GLY A 348 -0.29 2.10 -19.73
C GLY A 348 -1.10 2.37 -20.98
N TRP A 349 -2.42 2.20 -20.90
CA TRP A 349 -3.31 2.48 -22.03
C TRP A 349 -3.24 3.94 -22.52
N ILE A 350 -3.20 4.91 -21.61
CA ILE A 350 -3.08 6.34 -21.93
C ILE A 350 -1.70 6.65 -22.53
N THR A 351 -0.63 6.10 -21.96
CA THR A 351 0.75 6.31 -22.38
C THR A 351 1.17 5.47 -23.58
N ARG A 352 0.23 4.72 -24.21
CA ARG A 352 0.48 3.81 -25.35
C ARG A 352 1.42 2.65 -25.04
N HIS A 353 1.52 2.27 -23.77
CA HIS A 353 2.25 1.10 -23.30
C HIS A 353 1.30 -0.10 -23.14
N GLU A 354 1.75 -1.28 -23.56
CA GLU A 354 0.92 -2.49 -23.61
C GLU A 354 0.98 -3.31 -22.31
N LEU A 355 0.70 -2.66 -21.17
CA LEU A 355 0.65 -3.35 -19.88
C LEU A 355 -0.58 -4.28 -19.82
N THR A 356 -0.32 -5.56 -19.58
CA THR A 356 -1.36 -6.61 -19.43
C THR A 356 -1.45 -7.09 -18.00
N LEU A 357 -2.60 -7.67 -17.64
CA LEU A 357 -2.80 -8.42 -16.38
C LEU A 357 -2.38 -9.89 -16.53
N PHE A 358 -1.41 -10.14 -17.41
CA PHE A 358 -0.88 -11.48 -17.60
C PHE A 358 0.23 -11.74 -16.60
N PHE A 359 -0.06 -12.61 -15.66
CA PHE A 359 0.91 -13.15 -14.70
C PHE A 359 1.30 -14.57 -15.12
N ALA A 360 2.50 -14.98 -14.79
CA ALA A 360 2.94 -16.35 -15.05
C ALA A 360 2.12 -17.35 -14.20
N ASN A 361 2.08 -18.60 -14.64
CA ASN A 361 1.25 -19.63 -13.97
C ASN A 361 1.67 -19.82 -12.52
N PHE A 362 2.98 -19.86 -12.29
CA PHE A 362 3.54 -19.97 -10.94
C PHE A 362 3.14 -18.79 -10.05
N GLU A 363 3.26 -17.55 -10.56
CA GLU A 363 2.85 -16.33 -9.85
C GLU A 363 1.36 -16.34 -9.47
N THR A 364 0.53 -16.78 -10.40
CA THR A 364 -0.93 -16.86 -10.25
C THR A 364 -1.32 -17.87 -9.18
N ILE A 365 -0.68 -19.05 -9.18
CA ILE A 365 -0.91 -20.11 -8.19
C ILE A 365 -0.45 -19.65 -6.81
N VAL A 366 0.76 -19.09 -6.71
CA VAL A 366 1.31 -18.60 -5.44
C VAL A 366 0.42 -17.51 -4.84
N LEU A 367 -0.05 -16.55 -5.65
CA LEU A 367 -0.99 -15.53 -5.20
C LEU A 367 -2.27 -16.15 -4.65
N PHE A 368 -2.89 -17.06 -5.41
CA PHE A 368 -4.15 -17.68 -5.02
C PHE A 368 -4.04 -18.48 -3.72
N VAL A 369 -3.01 -19.32 -3.60
CA VAL A 369 -2.74 -20.11 -2.38
C VAL A 369 -2.46 -19.22 -1.18
N SER A 370 -1.69 -18.14 -1.36
CA SER A 370 -1.37 -17.20 -0.28
C SER A 370 -2.61 -16.46 0.24
N VAL A 371 -3.48 -16.02 -0.66
CA VAL A 371 -4.75 -15.35 -0.31
C VAL A 371 -5.67 -16.32 0.43
N LEU A 372 -5.80 -17.57 -0.05
CA LEU A 372 -6.59 -18.59 0.64
C LEU A 372 -6.07 -18.88 2.05
N LEU A 373 -4.76 -19.06 2.20
CA LEU A 373 -4.15 -19.30 3.51
C LEU A 373 -4.45 -18.16 4.49
N VAL A 374 -4.25 -16.91 4.06
CA VAL A 374 -4.52 -15.75 4.92
C VAL A 374 -6.00 -15.63 5.26
N ASN A 375 -6.89 -15.94 4.32
CA ASN A 375 -8.33 -15.96 4.61
C ASN A 375 -8.69 -16.99 5.69
N PHE A 376 -8.09 -18.19 5.65
CA PHE A 376 -8.32 -19.19 6.68
C PHE A 376 -7.82 -18.70 8.05
N LEU A 377 -6.59 -18.17 8.12
CA LEU A 377 -6.04 -17.66 9.37
C LEU A 377 -6.85 -16.48 9.94
N VAL A 378 -7.37 -15.61 9.09
CA VAL A 378 -8.20 -14.47 9.52
C VAL A 378 -9.59 -14.92 9.98
N GLN A 379 -10.13 -16.01 9.41
CA GLN A 379 -11.43 -16.57 9.81
C GLN A 379 -11.42 -17.17 11.21
N ASP A 380 -10.27 -17.70 11.64
CA ASP A 380 -10.12 -18.33 12.97
C ASP A 380 -10.28 -17.30 14.12
N GLY A 381 -10.15 -16.00 13.84
CA GLY A 381 -10.37 -14.92 14.82
C GLY A 381 -9.34 -14.85 15.93
N LYS A 382 -8.32 -15.70 15.86
CA LYS A 382 -7.19 -15.82 16.76
C LYS A 382 -5.91 -15.73 15.95
N SER A 383 -4.84 -15.31 16.61
CA SER A 383 -3.50 -15.30 16.03
C SER A 383 -2.50 -15.78 17.06
N ASN A 384 -1.52 -16.55 16.61
CA ASN A 384 -0.41 -17.05 17.42
C ASN A 384 0.92 -16.95 16.65
N TYR A 385 2.03 -17.15 17.36
CA TYR A 385 3.36 -17.03 16.75
C TYR A 385 3.63 -18.10 15.68
N MET A 386 2.99 -19.27 15.77
CA MET A 386 3.17 -20.39 14.83
C MET A 386 2.53 -20.07 13.48
N GLU A 387 1.34 -19.47 13.47
CA GLU A 387 0.71 -18.95 12.25
C GLU A 387 1.57 -17.87 11.59
N GLY A 388 2.20 -17.00 12.39
CA GLY A 388 3.17 -16.02 11.90
C GLY A 388 4.38 -16.69 11.23
N LEU A 389 4.94 -17.71 11.85
CA LEU A 389 6.05 -18.48 11.31
C LEU A 389 5.66 -19.24 10.03
N MET A 390 4.45 -19.79 9.95
CA MET A 390 3.92 -20.44 8.74
C MET A 390 3.87 -19.49 7.55
N LEU A 391 3.37 -18.26 7.75
CA LEU A 391 3.30 -17.24 6.70
C LEU A 391 4.69 -16.82 6.21
N ILE A 392 5.63 -16.58 7.14
CA ILE A 392 7.02 -16.24 6.79
C ILE A 392 7.68 -17.41 6.06
N SER A 393 7.48 -18.64 6.53
CA SER A 393 8.06 -19.84 5.90
C SER A 393 7.54 -20.03 4.47
N LEU A 394 6.24 -19.82 4.24
CA LEU A 394 5.67 -19.85 2.90
C LEU A 394 6.32 -18.80 1.99
N TYR A 395 6.50 -17.56 2.49
CA TYR A 395 7.18 -16.52 1.71
C TYR A 395 8.63 -16.88 1.37
N LEU A 396 9.38 -17.47 2.31
CA LEU A 396 10.74 -17.92 2.06
C LEU A 396 10.80 -19.03 1.00
N VAL A 397 9.88 -20.01 1.05
CA VAL A 397 9.77 -21.05 0.02
C VAL A 397 9.44 -20.44 -1.34
N VAL A 398 8.53 -19.47 -1.39
CA VAL A 398 8.20 -18.72 -2.60
C VAL A 398 9.43 -17.97 -3.13
N ALA A 399 10.17 -17.26 -2.26
CA ALA A 399 11.39 -16.54 -2.63
C ALA A 399 12.45 -17.48 -3.20
N LEU A 400 12.66 -18.65 -2.59
CA LEU A 400 13.58 -19.67 -3.10
C LEU A 400 13.14 -20.21 -4.46
N ALA A 401 11.84 -20.44 -4.66
CA ALA A 401 11.32 -20.90 -5.94
C ALA A 401 11.53 -19.87 -7.06
N PHE A 402 11.31 -18.58 -6.79
CA PHE A 402 11.59 -17.50 -7.75
C PHE A 402 13.08 -17.24 -7.98
N TRP A 403 13.95 -17.60 -7.02
CA TRP A 403 15.39 -17.51 -7.19
C TRP A 403 15.93 -18.57 -8.15
N VAL A 404 15.32 -19.76 -8.13
CA VAL A 404 15.75 -20.91 -8.96
C VAL A 404 15.10 -20.90 -10.36
N SER A 405 13.94 -20.25 -10.51
CA SER A 405 13.23 -20.11 -11.80
C SER A 405 13.94 -19.16 -12.76
#